data_AF-A0A847CKF2-F1
#
_entry.id   AF-A0A847CKF2-F1
#
_cell.length_a   1.000
_cell.length_b   1.000
_cell.length_c   1.000
_cell.angle_alpha   90.00
_cell.angle_beta   90.00
_cell.angle_gamma   90.00
#
_symmetry.space_group_name_H-M   'P 1'
#
loop_
_entity.id
_entity.type
_entity.pdbx_description
1 polymer ?
#
loop_
_entity_poly.entity_id
_entity_poly.type
_entity_poly.pdbx_seq_one_letter_code
_entity_poly.pdbx_strand_id
1 'polypeptide(L)' 'MAVVSMSYLLEAGVHFGHQTKRWNPKMK' A
#
# COMPACT_ATOMS: atom_id res chain seq x y z
N MET A 1 -7.44 -6.05 17.28
CA MET A 1 -7.01 -7.28 16.58
C MET A 1 -6.95 -6.95 15.10
N ALA A 2 -5.90 -7.37 14.38
CA ALA A 2 -5.90 -7.22 12.92
C ALA A 2 -6.98 -8.15 12.33
N VAL A 3 -7.85 -7.59 11.47
CA VAL A 3 -8.96 -8.33 10.84
C VAL A 3 -8.44 -9.33 9.80
N VAL A 4 -7.25 -9.07 9.24
CA VAL A 4 -6.66 -9.83 8.13
C VAL A 4 -5.15 -9.93 8.32
N SER A 5 -4.54 -11.03 7.86
CA SER A 5 -3.09 -11.22 7.90
C SER A 5 -2.36 -10.30 6.89
N MET A 6 -1.10 -9.98 7.18
CA MET A 6 -0.25 -9.19 6.28
C MET A 6 -0.01 -9.90 4.94
N SER A 7 0.20 -11.23 4.97
CA SER A 7 0.42 -12.03 3.75
C SER A 7 -0.74 -11.89 2.77
N TYR A 8 -1.98 -11.93 3.27
CA TYR A 8 -3.17 -11.77 2.46
C TYR A 8 -3.27 -10.37 1.83
N LEU A 9 -2.92 -9.32 2.59
CA LEU A 9 -2.90 -7.95 2.06
C LEU A 9 -1.86 -7.79 0.95
N LEU A 10 -0.70 -8.42 1.10
CA LEU A 10 0.35 -8.40 0.09
C LEU A 10 -0.08 -9.16 -1.17
N GLU A 11 -0.68 -10.34 -1.03
CA GLU A 11 -1.25 -11.12 -2.14
C GLU A 11 -2.37 -10.35 -2.88
N ALA A 12 -3.19 -9.58 -2.14
CA ALA A 12 -4.22 -8.72 -2.71
C ALA A 12 -3.66 -7.46 -3.41
N GLY A 13 -2.35 -7.21 -3.35
CA GLY A 13 -1.69 -6.13 -4.08
C GLY A 13 -1.84 -4.74 -3.46
N VAL A 14 -2.17 -4.63 -2.16
CA VAL A 14 -2.38 -3.30 -1.52
C VAL A 14 -1.10 -2.46 -1.42
N HIS A 15 0.07 -3.07 -1.63
CA HIS A 15 1.38 -2.44 -1.55
C HIS A 15 1.80 -1.73 -2.85
N PHE A 16 1.00 -1.80 -3.91
CA PHE A 16 1.30 -1.08 -5.15
C PHE A 16 1.07 0.43 -4.98
N GLY A 17 2.13 1.20 -5.22
CA GLY A 17 2.11 2.65 -5.15
C GLY A 17 1.85 3.34 -6.49
N HIS A 18 1.87 4.68 -6.47
CA HIS A 18 1.80 5.49 -7.67
C HIS A 18 3.20 5.79 -8.24
N GLN A 19 3.24 6.15 -9.52
CA GLN A 19 4.44 6.69 -10.15
C GLN A 19 4.91 7.95 -9.42
N THR A 20 6.23 8.14 -9.30
CA THR A 20 6.86 9.26 -8.55
C THR A 20 6.32 10.64 -8.95
N LYS A 21 6.03 10.86 -10.23
CA LYS A 21 5.48 12.13 -10.73
C LYS A 21 4.07 12.47 -10.20
N ARG A 22 3.32 11.48 -9.70
CA ARG A 22 1.97 11.64 -9.14
C ARG A 22 1.97 11.61 -7.60
N TRP A 23 3.15 11.58 -6.98
CA TRP A 23 3.29 11.51 -5.54
C TRP A 23 2.80 12.81 -4.88
N ASN A 24 2.00 12.68 -3.83
CA ASN A 24 1.69 13.80 -2.94
C ASN A 24 2.85 13.98 -1.95
N PRO A 25 3.57 15.13 -1.94
CA PRO A 25 4.70 15.36 -1.04
C PRO A 25 4.40 15.27 0.45
N LYS A 26 3.13 15.29 0.87
CA LYS A 26 2.70 15.08 2.26
C LYS A 26 2.58 13.60 2.67
N MET A 27 2.65 12.67 1.72
CA MET A 27 2.61 11.23 1.98
C MET A 27 3.99 10.64 2.33
N LYS A 28 5.02 11.51 2.38
CA LYS A 28 6.39 11.16 2.81
C LYS A 28 6.42 10.77 4.28
#